data_AF-A0AAW0VZ63-F1
#
_entry.id   AF-A0AAW0VZ63-F1
#
_cell.length_a   1.000
_cell.length_b   1.000
_cell.length_c   1.000
_cell.angle_alpha   90.00
_cell.angle_beta   90.00
_cell.angle_gamma   90.00
#
_symmetry.space_group_name_H-M   'P 1'
#
loop_
_entity.id
_entity.type
_entity.pdbx_description
1 polymer ?
#
loop_
_entity_poly.entity_id
_entity_poly.type
_entity_poly.pdbx_seq_one_letter_code
_entity_poly.pdbx_strand_id
1 'polypeptide(L)'
;EEIRPDVELKATELFNKAVELEQSGQLYEAIQFYRRAMTLVPDIEFRVHSRNVLERTEGYRGGTAVECEDTTTESDLDEEELQDLVARFQMLMTPTQAMCVPQFNQEAPHISCLPPEMLERIMCWVVGSDLDMRSLEQVSRVCQGFYLVARNPEIWHKACHR
;
A
#
# COMPACT_ATOMS: atom_id res chain seq x y z
N GLU A 1 17.27 -5.76 -20.04
CA GLU A 1 17.01 -5.51 -21.47
C GLU A 1 16.33 -4.15 -21.53
N GLU A 2 17.03 -3.10 -21.98
CA GLU A 2 16.45 -1.75 -22.01
C GLU A 2 15.34 -1.70 -23.06
N ILE A 3 14.10 -1.63 -22.59
CA ILE A 3 12.93 -1.46 -23.45
C ILE A 3 13.06 -0.08 -24.10
N ARG A 4 12.95 -0.02 -25.43
CA ARG A 4 13.02 1.25 -26.15
C ARG A 4 11.90 2.19 -25.65
N PRO A 5 12.19 3.48 -25.40
CA PRO A 5 11.20 4.41 -24.83
C PRO A 5 9.95 4.57 -25.71
N ASP A 6 10.10 4.42 -27.04
CA ASP A 6 8.99 4.42 -28.00
C ASP A 6 8.00 3.25 -27.78
N VAL A 7 8.52 2.07 -27.42
CA VAL A 7 7.70 0.87 -27.14
C VAL A 7 6.93 1.04 -25.84
N GLU A 8 7.55 1.66 -24.84
CA GLU A 8 6.94 1.95 -23.54
C GLU A 8 5.82 2.99 -23.63
N LEU A 9 6.02 4.07 -24.38
CA LEU A 9 4.97 5.07 -24.63
C LEU A 9 3.74 4.42 -25.26
N LYS A 10 3.96 3.59 -26.28
CA LYS A 10 2.89 2.85 -26.96
C LYS A 10 2.17 1.86 -26.04
N ALA A 11 2.91 1.16 -25.18
CA ALA A 11 2.33 0.27 -24.18
C ALA A 11 1.46 1.04 -23.18
N THR A 12 1.92 2.23 -22.77
CA THR A 12 1.21 3.11 -21.85
C THR A 12 -0.10 3.63 -22.44
N GLU A 13 -0.10 4.07 -23.71
CA GLU A 13 -1.32 4.50 -24.41
C GLU A 13 -2.36 3.38 -24.51
N LEU A 14 -1.92 2.16 -24.85
CA LEU A 14 -2.79 0.99 -24.91
C LEU A 14 -3.35 0.64 -23.53
N PHE A 15 -2.54 0.75 -22.48
CA PHE A 15 -2.96 0.50 -21.10
C PHE A 15 -4.01 1.53 -20.64
N ASN A 16 -3.76 2.82 -20.85
CA ASN A 16 -4.70 3.88 -20.47
C ASN A 16 -6.05 3.72 -21.19
N LYS A 17 -6.04 3.39 -22.49
CA LYS A 17 -7.26 3.10 -23.23
C LYS A 17 -8.02 1.89 -22.67
N ALA A 18 -7.31 0.87 -22.19
CA ALA A 18 -7.93 -0.28 -21.54
C ALA A 18 -8.62 0.13 -20.23
N VAL A 19 -7.98 0.99 -19.43
CA VAL A 19 -8.54 1.56 -18.19
C VAL A 19 -9.83 2.35 -18.47
N GLU A 20 -9.85 3.19 -19.51
CA GLU A 20 -11.05 3.94 -19.91
C GLU A 20 -12.23 3.01 -20.29
N LEU A 21 -11.93 1.95 -21.04
CA LEU A 21 -12.93 0.94 -21.43
C LEU A 21 -13.43 0.14 -20.23
N GLU A 22 -12.56 -0.18 -19.28
CA GLU A 22 -12.93 -0.84 -18.03
C GLU A 22 -13.85 0.06 -17.19
N GLN A 23 -13.51 1.33 -17.03
CA GLN A 23 -14.33 2.31 -16.30
C GLN A 23 -15.69 2.55 -16.96
N SER A 24 -15.77 2.44 -18.28
CA SER A 24 -17.04 2.52 -19.02
C SER A 24 -17.82 1.20 -19.08
N GLY A 25 -17.31 0.12 -18.47
CA GLY A 25 -17.96 -1.19 -18.38
C GLY A 25 -17.80 -2.08 -19.62
N GLN A 26 -16.99 -1.67 -20.61
CA GLN A 26 -16.70 -2.43 -21.84
C GLN A 26 -15.55 -3.43 -21.63
N LEU A 27 -15.74 -4.35 -20.70
CA LEU A 27 -14.68 -5.28 -20.24
C LEU A 27 -14.09 -6.14 -21.36
N TYR A 28 -14.92 -6.56 -22.32
CA TYR A 28 -14.47 -7.43 -23.42
C TYR A 28 -13.48 -6.73 -24.36
N GLU A 29 -13.67 -5.43 -24.58
CA GLU A 29 -12.76 -4.61 -25.37
C GLU A 29 -11.53 -4.24 -24.55
N ALA A 30 -11.70 -3.90 -23.27
CA ALA A 30 -10.60 -3.58 -22.35
C ALA A 30 -9.55 -4.71 -22.29
N ILE A 31 -9.98 -5.98 -22.19
CA ILE A 31 -9.07 -7.14 -22.14
C ILE A 31 -8.16 -7.21 -23.37
N GLN A 32 -8.65 -6.84 -24.56
CA GLN A 32 -7.83 -6.87 -25.78
C GLN A 32 -6.70 -5.83 -25.72
N PHE A 33 -7.01 -4.64 -25.22
CA PHE A 33 -6.03 -3.55 -25.07
C PHE A 33 -5.02 -3.87 -23.97
N TYR A 34 -5.45 -4.41 -22.83
CA TYR A 34 -4.56 -4.86 -21.76
C TYR A 34 -3.56 -5.92 -22.23
N ARG A 35 -4.03 -6.95 -22.96
CA ARG A 35 -3.15 -7.98 -23.52
C ARG A 35 -2.11 -7.39 -24.44
N ARG A 36 -2.50 -6.44 -25.29
CA ARG A 36 -1.57 -5.80 -26.24
C ARG A 36 -0.54 -4.92 -25.52
N ALA A 37 -0.92 -4.23 -24.46
CA ALA A 37 0.02 -3.47 -23.63
C ALA A 37 1.04 -4.40 -22.95
N MET A 38 0.58 -5.50 -22.33
CA MET A 38 1.45 -6.48 -21.67
C MET A 38 2.40 -7.23 -22.62
N THR A 39 1.99 -7.46 -23.88
CA THR A 39 2.90 -8.06 -24.88
C THR A 39 4.06 -7.16 -25.25
N LEU A 40 3.92 -5.84 -25.09
CA LEU A 40 5.00 -4.88 -25.33
C LEU A 40 5.85 -4.69 -24.07
N VAL A 41 5.19 -4.54 -22.92
CA VAL A 41 5.83 -4.30 -21.62
C VAL A 41 5.07 -5.13 -20.58
N PRO A 42 5.61 -6.29 -20.16
CA PRO A 42 4.91 -7.23 -19.27
C PRO A 42 4.52 -6.64 -17.91
N ASP A 43 5.27 -5.65 -17.43
CA ASP A 43 5.11 -4.98 -16.13
C ASP A 43 4.49 -3.57 -16.26
N ILE A 44 3.82 -3.27 -17.37
CA ILE A 44 3.28 -1.93 -17.68
C ILE A 44 2.36 -1.37 -16.59
N GLU A 45 1.57 -2.24 -15.94
CA GLU A 45 0.68 -1.85 -14.83
C GLU A 45 1.47 -1.21 -13.68
N PHE A 46 2.59 -1.82 -13.29
CA PHE A 46 3.44 -1.31 -12.22
C PHE A 46 4.09 0.01 -12.64
N ARG A 47 4.60 0.10 -13.86
CA ARG A 47 5.29 1.29 -14.37
C ARG A 47 4.35 2.50 -14.49
N VAL A 48 3.14 2.29 -15.00
CA VAL A 48 2.11 3.34 -15.08
C VAL A 48 1.67 3.77 -13.68
N HIS A 49 1.49 2.84 -12.76
CA HIS A 49 1.17 3.15 -11.37
C HIS A 49 2.25 3.99 -10.70
N SER A 50 3.52 3.59 -10.78
CA SER A 50 4.65 4.35 -10.22
C SER A 50 4.75 5.75 -10.81
N ARG A 51 4.56 5.91 -12.12
CA ARG A 51 4.58 7.23 -12.77
C ARG A 51 3.44 8.14 -12.29
N ASN A 52 2.22 7.62 -12.17
CA ASN A 52 1.07 8.38 -11.69
C ASN A 52 1.22 8.82 -10.22
N VAL A 53 1.92 8.04 -9.39
CA VAL A 53 2.25 8.41 -8.02
C VAL A 53 3.24 9.58 -8.00
N LEU A 54 4.29 9.52 -8.82
CA LEU A 54 5.28 10.60 -8.94
C LEU A 54 4.65 11.92 -9.44
N GLU A 55 3.81 11.87 -10.46
CA GLU A 55 3.12 13.06 -11.01
C GLU A 55 2.15 13.69 -10.00
N ARG A 56 1.55 12.90 -9.10
CA ARG A 56 0.66 13.41 -8.04
C ARG A 56 1.42 14.19 -6.97
N THR A 57 2.66 13.81 -6.68
CA THR A 57 3.53 14.49 -5.72
C THR A 57 4.03 15.84 -6.26
N GLU A 58 4.27 15.94 -7.57
CA GLU A 58 4.72 17.18 -8.24
C GLU A 58 3.62 18.27 -8.29
N GLY A 59 2.33 17.90 -8.24
CA GLY A 59 1.18 18.82 -8.34
C GLY A 59 0.85 19.62 -7.07
N TYR A 60 1.48 19.30 -5.92
CA TYR A 60 1.10 19.84 -4.60
C TYR A 60 1.93 21.05 -4.15
N ARG A 61 2.43 21.87 -5.08
CA ARG A 61 3.30 23.03 -4.78
C ARG A 61 2.60 24.39 -4.74
N GLY A 62 1.29 24.46 -4.52
CA GLY A 62 0.59 25.76 -4.43
C GLY A 62 -0.80 25.70 -3.80
N GLY A 63 -0.90 26.00 -2.50
CA GLY A 63 -2.18 26.21 -1.82
C GLY A 63 -2.06 26.19 -0.30
N THR A 64 -2.11 27.38 0.31
CA THR A 64 -1.95 27.70 1.73
C THR A 64 -2.93 27.02 2.70
N ALA A 65 -2.32 26.42 3.74
CA ALA A 65 -2.66 26.43 5.18
C ALA A 65 -4.01 25.85 5.68
N VAL A 66 -3.96 24.60 6.15
CA VAL A 66 -4.34 24.23 7.54
C VAL A 66 -3.34 23.17 8.03
N GLU A 67 -2.71 23.45 9.17
CA GLU A 67 -1.64 22.69 9.79
C GLU A 67 -2.11 21.29 10.21
N CYS A 68 -1.63 20.28 9.48
CA CYS A 68 -1.35 18.96 10.00
C CYS A 68 0.08 18.68 9.53
N GLU A 69 1.05 18.74 10.45
CA GLU A 69 2.42 18.32 10.19
C GLU A 69 2.43 16.80 10.00
N ASP A 70 2.01 16.36 8.81
CA ASP A 70 2.46 15.10 8.23
C ASP A 70 3.77 15.40 7.51
N THR A 71 4.81 15.64 8.31
CA THR A 71 6.17 15.78 7.83
C THR A 71 6.70 14.38 7.50
N THR A 72 6.12 13.73 6.50
CA THR A 72 6.91 12.87 5.62
C THR A 72 7.44 13.73 4.50
N THR A 73 8.35 14.65 4.86
CA THR A 73 9.45 14.88 3.94
C THR A 73 10.05 13.50 3.69
N GLU A 74 9.99 13.02 2.45
CA GLU A 74 10.98 12.05 1.95
C GLU A 74 12.34 12.80 1.95
N SER A 75 12.81 13.13 3.15
CA SER A 75 14.08 13.76 3.44
C SER A 75 15.06 12.62 3.51
N ASP A 76 15.81 12.39 2.44
CA ASP A 76 17.11 11.70 2.43
C ASP A 76 17.29 10.67 3.57
N LEU A 77 16.33 9.75 3.73
CA LEU A 77 16.47 8.70 4.74
C LEU A 77 17.44 7.73 4.11
N ASP A 78 18.63 7.61 4.69
CA ASP A 78 19.64 6.66 4.24
C ASP A 78 18.96 5.29 4.07
N GLU A 79 19.24 4.58 2.98
CA GLU A 79 18.62 3.27 2.69
C GLU A 79 18.76 2.29 3.89
N GLU A 80 19.82 2.49 4.69
CA GLU A 80 20.13 1.79 5.93
C GLU A 80 19.17 2.15 7.11
N GLU A 81 18.60 3.36 7.14
CA GLU A 81 17.54 3.76 8.09
C GLU A 81 16.17 3.19 7.73
N LEU A 82 15.93 2.87 6.45
CA LEU A 82 14.73 2.17 6.00
C LEU A 82 14.77 0.66 6.31
N GLN A 83 15.93 0.15 6.72
CA GLN A 83 16.19 -1.28 6.90
C GLN A 83 15.43 -1.88 8.10
N ASP A 84 15.16 -1.10 9.16
CA ASP A 84 14.41 -1.55 10.34
C ASP A 84 13.19 -0.67 10.64
N LEU A 85 12.18 -0.80 9.77
CA LEU A 85 10.88 -0.15 9.94
C LEU A 85 10.18 -0.56 11.25
N VAL A 86 10.46 -1.75 11.79
CA VAL A 86 9.86 -2.23 13.04
C VAL A 86 10.38 -1.40 14.21
N ALA A 87 11.71 -1.26 14.35
CA ALA A 87 12.29 -0.43 15.40
C ALA A 87 11.83 1.03 15.30
N ARG A 88 11.78 1.58 14.07
CA ARG A 88 11.34 2.95 13.83
C ARG A 88 9.89 3.18 14.27
N PHE A 89 8.97 2.31 13.85
CA PHE A 89 7.56 2.44 14.24
C PHE A 89 7.35 2.17 15.73
N GLN A 90 8.11 1.27 16.34
CA GLN A 90 8.06 1.08 17.80
C GLN A 90 8.42 2.36 18.54
N MET A 91 9.48 3.07 18.14
CA MET A 91 9.84 4.36 18.74
C MET A 91 8.72 5.39 18.61
N LEU A 92 8.12 5.51 17.41
CA LEU A 92 7.04 6.46 17.15
C LEU A 92 5.72 6.14 17.88
N MET A 93 5.47 4.86 18.20
CA MET A 93 4.27 4.44 18.94
C MET A 93 4.38 4.58 20.47
N THR A 94 5.59 4.64 21.03
CA THR A 94 5.78 4.79 22.49
C THR A 94 5.00 5.95 23.14
N PRO A 95 4.83 7.13 22.53
CA PRO A 95 4.09 8.23 23.15
C PRO A 95 2.56 8.08 23.11
N THR A 96 2.01 7.41 22.10
CA THR A 96 0.55 7.35 21.87
C THR A 96 -0.08 6.08 22.42
N GLN A 97 0.66 4.96 22.49
CA GLN A 97 0.25 3.63 22.93
C GLN A 97 -0.99 3.03 22.20
N ALA A 98 -1.69 3.82 21.40
CA ALA A 98 -2.79 3.43 20.55
C ALA A 98 -2.27 2.93 19.19
N MET A 99 -2.72 1.74 18.77
CA MET A 99 -2.28 1.14 17.51
C MET A 99 -2.75 1.89 16.26
N CYS A 100 -3.91 2.53 16.33
CA CYS A 100 -4.42 3.36 15.26
C CYS A 100 -5.37 4.41 15.84
N VAL A 101 -5.60 5.47 15.09
CA VAL A 101 -6.55 6.53 15.42
C VAL A 101 -7.49 6.76 14.25
N PRO A 102 -8.76 7.11 14.50
CA PRO A 102 -9.70 7.42 13.42
C PRO A 102 -9.24 8.68 12.67
N GLN A 103 -9.08 8.57 11.36
CA GLN A 103 -8.76 9.71 10.51
C GLN A 103 -9.98 10.61 10.26
N PHE A 104 -11.18 10.02 10.23
CA PHE A 104 -12.43 10.71 9.97
C PHE A 104 -13.45 10.44 11.08
N ASN A 105 -14.41 11.36 11.23
CA ASN A 105 -15.54 11.12 12.11
C ASN A 105 -16.44 10.03 11.53
N GLN A 106 -16.89 9.12 12.37
CA GLN A 106 -17.65 7.93 11.98
C GLN A 106 -18.74 7.65 13.02
N GLU A 107 -19.88 7.11 12.56
CA GLU A 107 -21.02 6.80 13.43
C GLU A 107 -20.80 5.50 14.23
N ALA A 108 -19.96 4.59 13.71
CA ALA A 108 -19.62 3.32 14.35
C ALA A 108 -18.32 3.44 15.18
N PRO A 109 -18.12 2.59 16.22
CA PRO A 109 -16.89 2.61 17.00
C PRO A 109 -15.68 2.24 16.14
N HIS A 110 -14.59 2.98 16.30
CA HIS A 110 -13.33 2.70 15.60
C HIS A 110 -12.73 1.36 16.04
N ILE A 111 -11.98 0.72 15.15
CA ILE A 111 -11.24 -0.51 15.46
C ILE A 111 -10.23 -0.33 16.61
N SER A 112 -9.72 0.90 16.82
CA SER A 112 -8.83 1.22 17.95
C SER A 112 -9.50 1.19 19.32
N CYS A 113 -10.83 1.11 19.39
CA CYS A 113 -11.54 0.96 20.66
C CYS A 113 -11.38 -0.45 21.25
N LEU A 114 -10.85 -1.39 20.47
CA LEU A 114 -10.56 -2.74 20.94
C LEU A 114 -9.26 -2.77 21.76
N PRO A 115 -9.19 -3.57 22.83
CA PRO A 115 -7.93 -3.88 23.49
C PRO A 115 -6.91 -4.45 22.49
N PRO A 116 -5.61 -4.16 22.64
CA PRO A 116 -4.58 -4.60 21.71
C PRO A 116 -4.52 -6.14 21.59
N GLU A 117 -4.82 -6.87 22.67
CA GLU A 117 -4.86 -8.34 22.68
C GLU A 117 -5.99 -8.88 21.79
N MET A 118 -7.10 -8.15 21.68
CA MET A 118 -8.21 -8.52 20.81
C MET A 118 -7.85 -8.32 19.34
N LEU A 119 -7.07 -7.28 19.04
CA LEU A 119 -6.58 -7.00 17.69
C LEU A 119 -5.54 -8.03 17.25
N GLU A 120 -4.63 -8.45 18.13
CA GLU A 120 -3.70 -9.55 17.87
C GLU A 120 -4.44 -10.87 17.59
N ARG A 121 -5.50 -11.16 18.36
CA ARG A 121 -6.36 -12.31 18.09
C ARG A 121 -7.04 -12.19 16.73
N ILE A 122 -7.61 -11.05 16.39
CA ILE A 122 -8.22 -10.83 15.06
C ILE A 122 -7.19 -11.09 13.96
N MET A 123 -5.96 -10.62 14.12
CA MET A 123 -4.88 -10.83 13.14
C MET A 123 -4.52 -12.31 12.99
N CYS A 124 -4.47 -13.06 14.09
CA CYS A 124 -4.32 -14.53 14.03
C CYS A 124 -5.48 -15.21 13.28
N TRP A 125 -6.69 -14.66 13.33
CA TRP A 125 -7.86 -15.16 12.60
C TRP A 125 -7.87 -14.77 11.12
N VAL A 126 -7.44 -13.55 10.78
CA VAL A 126 -7.26 -13.08 9.38
C VAL A 126 -6.28 -13.99 8.64
N VAL A 127 -5.22 -14.37 9.33
CA VAL A 127 -4.24 -15.35 8.82
C VAL A 127 -4.87 -16.76 8.78
N GLY A 128 -5.78 -17.11 9.70
CA GLY A 128 -6.62 -18.30 9.59
C GLY A 128 -5.88 -19.65 9.67
N SER A 129 -6.55 -20.73 9.24
CA SER A 129 -5.93 -22.07 9.05
C SER A 129 -5.00 -22.12 7.84
N ASP A 130 -5.24 -21.26 6.86
CA ASP A 130 -4.59 -21.31 5.55
C ASP A 130 -3.47 -20.29 5.41
N LEU A 131 -3.28 -19.50 6.46
CA LEU A 131 -2.12 -18.66 6.64
C LEU A 131 -1.96 -17.62 5.52
N ASP A 132 -3.03 -16.85 5.26
CA ASP A 132 -3.09 -15.93 4.14
C ASP A 132 -2.15 -14.74 4.30
N MET A 133 -0.93 -14.92 3.80
CA MET A 133 0.12 -13.91 3.76
C MET A 133 -0.29 -12.67 2.97
N ARG A 134 -1.15 -12.81 1.96
CA ARG A 134 -1.60 -11.65 1.16
C ARG A 134 -2.48 -10.76 2.00
N SER A 135 -3.43 -11.34 2.74
CA SER A 135 -4.27 -10.57 3.67
C SER A 135 -3.43 -9.95 4.79
N LEU A 136 -2.43 -10.66 5.32
CA LEU A 136 -1.52 -10.11 6.34
C LEU A 136 -0.75 -8.88 5.84
N GLU A 137 -0.22 -8.92 4.60
CA GLU A 137 0.45 -7.79 3.98
C GLU A 137 -0.50 -6.65 3.58
N GLN A 138 -1.77 -6.93 3.27
CA GLN A 138 -2.75 -5.87 3.04
C GLN A 138 -3.05 -5.11 4.33
N VAL A 139 -3.18 -5.82 5.45
CA VAL A 139 -3.42 -5.19 6.74
C VAL A 139 -2.21 -4.39 7.22
N SER A 140 -0.98 -4.87 6.98
CA SER A 140 0.25 -4.15 7.36
C SER A 140 0.36 -2.76 6.73
N ARG A 141 -0.33 -2.51 5.61
CA ARG A 141 -0.35 -1.24 4.88
C ARG A 141 -1.34 -0.20 5.41
N VAL A 142 -2.18 -0.56 6.38
CA VAL A 142 -3.24 0.34 6.89
C VAL A 142 -2.67 1.47 7.75
N CYS A 143 -1.82 1.14 8.72
CA CYS A 143 -1.12 2.12 9.55
C CYS A 143 0.12 1.51 10.19
N GLN A 144 0.93 2.35 10.86
CA GLN A 144 2.15 1.95 11.56
C GLN A 144 1.89 0.87 12.65
N GLY A 145 0.79 0.98 13.42
CA GLY A 145 0.47 -0.04 14.43
C GLY A 145 0.05 -1.38 13.82
N PHE A 146 -0.73 -1.37 12.74
CA PHE A 146 -1.07 -2.60 12.02
C PHE A 146 0.16 -3.26 11.39
N TYR A 147 1.11 -2.46 10.90
CA TYR A 147 2.41 -2.98 10.45
C TYR A 147 3.13 -3.73 11.57
N LEU A 148 3.21 -3.15 12.77
CA LEU A 148 3.87 -3.78 13.91
C LEU A 148 3.18 -5.08 14.34
N VAL A 149 1.84 -5.11 14.37
CA VAL A 149 1.10 -6.34 14.69
C VAL A 149 1.33 -7.42 13.63
N ALA A 150 1.33 -7.05 12.35
CA ALA A 150 1.58 -7.99 11.25
C ALA A 150 3.01 -8.59 11.26
N ARG A 151 3.96 -7.92 11.93
CA ARG A 151 5.35 -8.39 12.13
C ARG A 151 5.57 -9.11 13.45
N ASN A 152 4.50 -9.45 14.18
CA ASN A 152 4.60 -10.23 15.42
C ASN A 152 5.20 -11.62 15.15
N PRO A 153 6.30 -12.01 15.83
CA PRO A 153 6.98 -13.29 15.60
C PRO A 153 6.08 -14.51 15.81
N GLU A 154 5.07 -14.45 16.68
CA GLU A 154 4.14 -15.57 16.91
C GLU A 154 3.33 -15.92 15.65
N ILE A 155 2.96 -14.92 14.86
CA ILE A 155 2.25 -15.12 13.59
C ILE A 155 3.18 -15.81 12.58
N TRP A 156 4.42 -15.34 12.47
CA TRP A 156 5.43 -15.89 11.56
C TRP A 156 5.98 -17.25 12.01
N HIS A 157 5.98 -17.53 13.30
CA HIS A 157 6.37 -18.84 13.83
C HIS A 157 5.31 -19.90 13.50
N LYS A 158 4.03 -19.57 13.69
CA LYS A 158 2.90 -20.40 13.24
C LYS A 158 2.88 -20.56 11.72
N ALA A 159 3.33 -19.54 11.00
CA ALA A 159 3.48 -19.58 9.57
C ALA A 159 4.50 -20.61 9.09
N CYS A 160 5.71 -20.56 9.64
CA CYS A 160 6.80 -21.46 9.25
C CYS A 160 6.64 -22.89 9.77
N HIS A 161 5.85 -23.12 10.81
CA HIS A 161 5.59 -24.46 11.34
C HIS A 161 4.56 -25.27 10.55
N ARG A 162 3.87 -24.65 9.59
CA ARG A 162 2.96 -25.32 8.66
C ARG A 162 3.68 -25.63 7.37
#